data_AF-A0A934STJ8-F1
#
_entry.id   AF-A0A934STJ8-F1
#
_cell.length_a   1.000
_cell.length_b   1.000
_cell.length_c   1.000
_cell.angle_alpha   90.00
_cell.angle_beta   90.00
_cell.angle_gamma   90.00
#
_symmetry.space_group_name_H-M   'P 1'
#
loop_
_entity.id
_entity.type
_entity.pdbx_description
1 polymer ?
#
loop_
_entity_poly.entity_id
_entity_poly.type
_entity_poly.pdbx_seq_one_letter_code
_entity_poly.pdbx_strand_id
1 'polypeptide(L)'
;MDSATDSRPTTTAHTTPAWLSTSFQPTPSLLLRSRSAPTLLIRHDAASQARARLLAHPLVRGVGGSGETFHALRAMAAGRKVVLPLFWGFRKLDDARPGLHGAERHTMRAYIDLVASLGQQCQSVLILADEHARHNGIDEATWRPYYAAVAEHAASLGLQVRYLSDIFKSLGICRAGLEEAGRLLVERPRGEKREGAIRLTGGEWSQLKRHAEHLCKRFPEQFPPPRGESKKRALYDPRALAYARFRAAEGQILLPRLTRAFDGAAVLPVHVTGPESERIGVRGLAIMAKDEHGANTVHIPWK
;
A
#
# COMPACT_ATOMS: atom_id res chain seq x y z
N MET A 1 37.09 -16.40 -67.05
CA MET A 1 36.57 -17.76 -67.24
C MET A 1 35.78 -18.10 -66.00
N ASP A 2 34.47 -18.23 -66.17
CA ASP A 2 33.49 -19.09 -65.48
C ASP A 2 33.67 -19.31 -63.96
N SER A 3 32.65 -19.23 -63.12
CA SER A 3 31.33 -19.83 -63.28
C SER A 3 30.36 -19.23 -62.27
N ALA A 4 29.13 -19.02 -62.73
CA ALA A 4 27.95 -18.90 -61.87
C ALA A 4 27.65 -20.24 -61.20
N THR A 5 27.33 -20.23 -59.91
CA THR A 5 26.55 -21.29 -59.27
C THR A 5 25.50 -20.67 -58.36
N ASP A 6 24.28 -20.82 -58.86
CA ASP A 6 22.97 -20.77 -58.24
C ASP A 6 22.91 -21.61 -56.94
N SER A 7 22.27 -21.09 -55.89
CA SER A 7 21.73 -21.88 -54.77
C SER A 7 20.77 -21.04 -53.91
N ARG A 8 19.49 -21.22 -54.22
CA ARG A 8 18.24 -20.97 -53.48
C ARG A 8 18.36 -20.74 -51.96
N PRO A 9 17.61 -19.78 -51.37
CA PRO A 9 17.40 -19.73 -49.93
C PRO A 9 16.35 -20.76 -49.49
N THR A 10 16.72 -21.49 -48.45
CA THR A 10 15.96 -22.57 -47.80
C THR A 10 14.80 -22.01 -46.97
N THR A 11 13.62 -22.55 -47.21
CA THR A 11 12.39 -22.32 -46.46
C THR A 11 12.53 -22.88 -45.05
N THR A 12 12.65 -22.02 -44.03
CA THR A 12 12.44 -22.45 -42.63
C THR A 12 10.96 -22.35 -42.30
N ALA A 13 10.34 -23.52 -42.15
CA ALA A 13 9.00 -23.70 -41.66
C ALA A 13 8.86 -23.11 -40.24
N HIS A 14 7.95 -22.17 -40.06
CA HIS A 14 7.46 -21.79 -38.75
C HIS A 14 6.51 -22.89 -38.25
N THR A 15 6.99 -23.67 -37.28
CA THR A 15 6.17 -24.61 -36.51
C THR A 15 5.24 -23.82 -35.61
N THR A 16 3.95 -23.80 -35.96
CA THR A 16 2.87 -23.22 -35.15
C THR A 16 2.71 -24.04 -33.85
N PRO A 17 2.72 -23.41 -32.66
CA PRO A 17 2.46 -24.14 -31.42
C PRO A 17 1.00 -24.63 -31.34
N ALA A 18 0.85 -25.90 -30.93
CA ALA A 18 -0.37 -26.71 -30.94
C ALA A 18 -1.46 -26.33 -29.91
N TRP A 19 -1.67 -25.04 -29.63
CA TRP A 19 -2.69 -24.57 -28.67
C TRP A 19 -3.88 -23.84 -29.32
N LEU A 20 -4.01 -23.91 -30.65
CA LEU A 20 -5.06 -23.24 -31.42
C LEU A 20 -6.01 -24.20 -32.17
N SER A 21 -6.21 -25.41 -31.67
CA SER A 21 -7.18 -26.35 -32.25
C SER A 21 -8.04 -27.03 -31.20
N THR A 22 -9.10 -26.35 -30.79
CA THR A 22 -10.33 -27.03 -30.38
C THR A 22 -11.52 -26.22 -30.84
N SER A 23 -12.13 -26.72 -31.91
CA SER A 23 -13.41 -26.35 -32.48
C SER A 23 -14.51 -26.53 -31.43
N PHE A 24 -15.19 -25.46 -31.05
CA PHE A 24 -16.42 -25.55 -30.27
C PHE A 24 -17.59 -25.80 -31.23
N GLN A 25 -18.14 -27.01 -31.24
CA GLN A 25 -19.46 -27.28 -31.81
C GLN A 25 -20.54 -26.96 -30.76
N PRO A 26 -21.61 -26.21 -31.10
CA PRO A 26 -22.76 -26.10 -30.22
C PRO A 26 -23.82 -27.13 -30.60
N THR A 27 -24.40 -27.80 -29.60
CA THR A 27 -25.86 -28.08 -29.39
C THR A 27 -26.06 -29.35 -28.53
N PRO A 28 -27.25 -29.60 -27.93
CA PRO A 28 -28.30 -28.69 -27.46
C PRO A 28 -28.67 -28.94 -25.97
N SER A 29 -29.61 -28.13 -25.51
CA SER A 29 -30.07 -27.91 -24.13
C SER A 29 -30.65 -29.09 -23.34
N LEU A 30 -30.78 -28.79 -22.04
CA LEU A 30 -31.71 -29.32 -21.01
C LEU A 30 -31.25 -30.55 -20.25
N LEU A 31 -30.90 -30.33 -18.99
CA LEU A 31 -31.67 -30.87 -17.86
C LEU A 31 -31.51 -29.94 -16.65
N LEU A 32 -32.59 -29.25 -16.30
CA LEU A 32 -32.76 -28.64 -14.98
C LEU A 32 -32.55 -29.72 -13.93
N ARG A 33 -31.45 -29.63 -13.18
CA ARG A 33 -31.38 -30.16 -11.82
C ARG A 33 -31.00 -29.02 -10.89
N SER A 34 -32.05 -28.48 -10.27
CA SER A 34 -31.96 -27.76 -9.01
C SER A 34 -31.10 -28.55 -8.03
N ARG A 35 -30.02 -27.92 -7.52
CA ARG A 35 -29.59 -27.94 -6.11
C ARG A 35 -28.29 -27.12 -5.95
N SER A 36 -28.29 -26.30 -4.89
CA SER A 36 -27.15 -25.63 -4.26
C SER A 36 -26.78 -24.21 -4.73
N ALA A 37 -27.68 -23.25 -4.54
CA ALA A 37 -27.27 -21.87 -4.23
C ALA A 37 -27.40 -21.62 -2.71
N PRO A 38 -26.32 -21.81 -1.94
CA PRO A 38 -26.14 -20.96 -0.74
C PRO A 38 -24.71 -20.48 -0.50
N THR A 39 -23.73 -20.78 -1.37
CA THR A 39 -22.33 -20.55 -1.02
C THR A 39 -21.85 -19.11 -1.20
N LEU A 40 -22.52 -18.29 -2.02
CA LEU A 40 -22.13 -16.89 -2.28
C LEU A 40 -22.73 -15.87 -1.29
N LEU A 41 -23.96 -16.11 -0.82
CA LEU A 41 -24.66 -15.20 0.10
C LEU A 41 -24.16 -15.32 1.56
N ILE A 42 -23.83 -16.52 2.03
CA ILE A 42 -23.33 -16.75 3.40
C ILE A 42 -21.90 -16.19 3.58
N ARG A 43 -21.09 -16.19 2.52
CA ARG A 43 -19.68 -15.72 2.58
C ARG A 43 -19.53 -14.20 2.68
N HIS A 44 -20.55 -13.44 2.29
CA HIS A 44 -20.58 -11.98 2.46
C HIS A 44 -20.86 -11.58 3.91
N ASP A 45 -21.53 -12.46 4.67
CA ASP A 45 -21.95 -12.18 6.04
C ASP A 45 -20.76 -12.16 7.02
N ALA A 46 -19.91 -13.20 7.00
CA ALA A 46 -18.77 -13.30 7.91
C ALA A 46 -17.75 -12.15 7.78
N ALA A 47 -17.44 -11.73 6.55
CA ALA A 47 -16.55 -10.58 6.31
C ALA A 47 -17.18 -9.26 6.79
N SER A 48 -18.49 -9.11 6.58
CA SER A 48 -19.26 -7.94 7.00
C SER A 48 -19.37 -7.87 8.52
N GLN A 49 -19.52 -9.01 9.21
CA GLN A 49 -19.51 -9.09 10.66
C GLN A 49 -18.14 -8.73 11.24
N ALA A 50 -17.03 -9.27 10.69
CA ALA A 50 -15.68 -8.88 11.11
C ALA A 50 -15.44 -7.37 10.90
N ARG A 51 -15.91 -6.82 9.77
CA ARG A 51 -15.87 -5.37 9.50
C ARG A 51 -16.69 -4.58 10.52
N ALA A 52 -17.89 -5.01 10.85
CA ALA A 52 -18.74 -4.36 11.85
C ALA A 52 -18.11 -4.37 13.24
N ARG A 53 -17.49 -5.49 13.64
CA ARG A 53 -16.73 -5.60 14.91
C ARG A 53 -15.56 -4.63 14.96
N LEU A 54 -14.78 -4.52 13.87
CA LEU A 54 -13.71 -3.53 13.77
C LEU A 54 -14.24 -2.10 13.89
N LEU A 55 -15.30 -1.76 13.14
CA LEU A 55 -15.90 -0.43 13.17
C LEU A 55 -16.56 -0.06 14.50
N ALA A 56 -16.93 -1.05 15.32
CA ALA A 56 -17.43 -0.82 16.67
C ALA A 56 -16.32 -0.43 17.67
N HIS A 57 -15.04 -0.64 17.33
CA HIS A 57 -13.93 -0.32 18.22
C HIS A 57 -13.67 1.20 18.25
N PRO A 58 -13.56 1.85 19.43
CA PRO A 58 -13.43 3.32 19.55
C PRO A 58 -12.19 3.95 18.89
N LEU A 59 -11.17 3.13 18.65
CA LEU A 59 -9.93 3.53 17.96
C LEU A 59 -10.08 3.51 16.42
N VAL A 60 -11.01 2.70 15.89
CA VAL A 60 -11.15 2.47 14.46
C VAL A 60 -11.99 3.57 13.84
N ARG A 61 -11.47 4.19 12.78
CA ARG A 61 -12.15 5.26 12.04
C ARG A 61 -12.69 4.80 10.69
N GLY A 62 -12.15 3.71 10.15
CA GLY A 62 -12.61 3.16 8.88
C GLY A 62 -11.95 1.84 8.53
N VAL A 63 -12.63 1.06 7.68
CA VAL A 63 -12.15 -0.20 7.13
C VAL A 63 -12.39 -0.17 5.63
N GLY A 64 -11.31 -0.32 4.86
CA GLY A 64 -11.36 -0.12 3.42
C GLY A 64 -12.07 -1.22 2.64
N GLY A 65 -12.40 -0.91 1.38
CA GLY A 65 -13.23 -1.76 0.52
C GLY A 65 -12.50 -2.66 -0.49
N SER A 66 -11.17 -2.81 -0.40
CA SER A 66 -10.42 -3.61 -1.39
C SER A 66 -10.64 -5.12 -1.25
N GLY A 67 -10.40 -5.87 -2.34
CA GLY A 67 -10.50 -7.33 -2.32
C GLY A 67 -9.58 -7.99 -1.30
N GLU A 68 -8.38 -7.43 -1.11
CA GLU A 68 -7.40 -7.84 -0.10
C GLU A 68 -7.92 -7.59 1.32
N THR A 69 -8.55 -6.45 1.57
CA THR A 69 -9.21 -6.17 2.86
C THR A 69 -10.32 -7.18 3.13
N PHE A 70 -11.19 -7.45 2.16
CA PHE A 70 -12.22 -8.49 2.31
C PHE A 70 -11.64 -9.88 2.52
N HIS A 71 -10.54 -10.22 1.87
CA HIS A 71 -9.83 -11.47 2.11
C HIS A 71 -9.31 -11.57 3.55
N ALA A 72 -8.73 -10.49 4.10
CA ALA A 72 -8.26 -10.46 5.48
C ALA A 72 -9.40 -10.50 6.50
N LEU A 73 -10.51 -9.80 6.25
CA LEU A 73 -11.70 -9.86 7.08
C LEU A 73 -12.32 -11.26 7.12
N ARG A 74 -12.36 -11.97 5.98
CA ARG A 74 -12.78 -13.38 5.94
C ARG A 74 -11.84 -14.29 6.71
N ALA A 75 -10.53 -14.06 6.62
CA ALA A 75 -9.56 -14.82 7.42
C ALA A 75 -9.78 -14.60 8.93
N MET A 76 -10.00 -13.35 9.34
CA MET A 76 -10.30 -12.99 10.72
C MET A 76 -11.57 -13.67 11.23
N ALA A 77 -12.66 -13.61 10.46
CA ALA A 77 -13.94 -14.25 10.81
C ALA A 77 -13.83 -15.78 10.92
N ALA A 78 -12.95 -16.39 10.13
CA ALA A 78 -12.68 -17.83 10.14
C ALA A 78 -11.65 -18.25 11.20
N GLY A 79 -11.21 -17.36 12.09
CA GLY A 79 -10.20 -17.66 13.12
C GLY A 79 -8.81 -17.99 12.56
N ARG A 80 -8.53 -17.65 11.30
CA ARG A 80 -7.22 -17.87 10.67
C ARG A 80 -6.25 -16.76 11.05
N LYS A 81 -4.94 -17.05 10.96
CA LYS A 81 -3.89 -16.05 11.21
C LYS A 81 -4.07 -14.81 10.33
N VAL A 82 -4.11 -13.64 10.96
CA VAL A 82 -4.13 -12.33 10.29
C VAL A 82 -3.03 -11.46 10.86
N VAL A 83 -2.22 -10.86 10.00
CA VAL A 83 -1.24 -9.84 10.39
C VAL A 83 -1.84 -8.47 10.11
N LEU A 84 -1.80 -7.57 11.10
CA LEU A 84 -2.34 -6.22 10.98
C LEU A 84 -1.21 -5.18 10.96
N PRO A 85 -0.34 -5.12 9.94
CA PRO A 85 0.87 -4.31 10.02
C PRO A 85 0.55 -2.81 10.02
N LEU A 86 1.04 -2.09 11.02
CA LEU A 86 0.92 -0.64 11.14
C LEU A 86 2.06 0.05 10.38
N PHE A 87 1.73 0.80 9.34
CA PHE A 87 2.70 1.62 8.61
C PHE A 87 3.00 2.91 9.39
N TRP A 88 4.26 3.10 9.74
CA TRP A 88 4.75 4.22 10.53
C TRP A 88 5.60 5.16 9.67
N GLY A 89 5.11 6.39 9.48
CA GLY A 89 5.78 7.43 8.70
C GLY A 89 7.03 7.97 9.39
N PHE A 90 7.83 8.76 8.67
CA PHE A 90 9.07 9.35 9.20
C PHE A 90 8.89 10.80 9.66
N ARG A 91 9.81 11.27 10.50
CA ARG A 91 9.94 12.68 10.89
C ARG A 91 11.37 13.04 11.26
N LYS A 92 11.65 14.35 11.29
CA LYS A 92 12.82 14.89 12.00
C LYS A 92 12.55 14.83 13.51
N LEU A 93 13.55 14.38 14.30
CA LEU A 93 13.49 14.56 15.75
C LEU A 93 13.60 16.05 16.08
N ASP A 94 12.85 16.49 17.07
CA ASP A 94 12.97 17.86 17.57
C ASP A 94 14.25 17.95 18.41
N ASP A 95 15.18 18.81 18.01
CA ASP A 95 16.45 19.01 18.71
C ASP A 95 16.22 19.52 20.15
N ALA A 96 15.11 20.23 20.40
CA ALA A 96 14.73 20.73 21.73
C ALA A 96 14.03 19.67 22.59
N ARG A 97 13.50 18.60 22.00
CA ARG A 97 12.80 17.50 22.70
C ARG A 97 13.17 16.17 22.07
N PRO A 98 14.35 15.62 22.42
CA PRO A 98 14.82 14.37 21.85
C PRO A 98 13.87 13.22 22.24
N GLY A 99 13.44 12.44 21.25
CA GLY A 99 12.63 11.24 21.42
C GLY A 99 11.21 11.31 20.85
N LEU A 100 10.42 10.30 21.17
CA LEU A 100 9.02 10.20 20.73
C LEU A 100 8.14 11.19 21.50
N HIS A 101 7.11 11.72 20.84
CA HIS A 101 6.05 12.45 21.50
C HIS A 101 5.18 11.49 22.32
N GLY A 102 4.51 12.00 23.36
CA GLY A 102 3.54 11.24 24.13
C GLY A 102 2.52 10.56 23.23
N ALA A 103 1.95 11.30 22.28
CA ALA A 103 0.95 10.75 21.37
C ALA A 103 1.43 9.55 20.53
N GLU A 104 2.70 9.52 20.14
CA GLU A 104 3.28 8.41 19.38
C GLU A 104 3.34 7.13 20.23
N ARG A 105 3.79 7.25 21.49
CA ARG A 105 3.84 6.14 22.45
C ARG A 105 2.45 5.58 22.75
N HIS A 106 1.50 6.46 23.05
CA HIS A 106 0.14 6.06 23.41
C HIS A 106 -0.60 5.44 22.21
N THR A 107 -0.33 5.92 21.00
CA THR A 107 -0.89 5.32 19.78
C THR A 107 -0.37 3.89 19.57
N MET A 108 0.93 3.64 19.74
CA MET A 108 1.48 2.28 19.62
C MET A 108 0.84 1.32 20.63
N ARG A 109 0.67 1.76 21.88
CA ARG A 109 -0.02 0.98 22.91
C ARG A 109 -1.46 0.67 22.54
N ALA A 110 -2.23 1.70 22.17
CA ALA A 110 -3.64 1.51 21.78
C ALA A 110 -3.80 0.62 20.54
N TYR A 111 -2.85 0.65 19.62
CA TYR A 111 -2.83 -0.27 18.48
C TYR A 111 -2.59 -1.72 18.91
N ILE A 112 -1.66 -1.97 19.85
CA ILE A 112 -1.45 -3.30 20.41
C ILE A 112 -2.72 -3.80 21.13
N ASP A 113 -3.34 -2.95 21.95
CA ASP A 113 -4.58 -3.27 22.66
C ASP A 113 -5.73 -3.60 21.69
N LEU A 114 -5.86 -2.80 20.63
CA LEU A 114 -6.80 -3.08 19.54
C LEU A 114 -6.52 -4.47 18.95
N VAL A 115 -5.29 -4.78 18.55
CA VAL A 115 -4.98 -6.07 17.92
C VAL A 115 -5.24 -7.24 18.88
N ALA A 116 -4.89 -7.09 20.16
CA ALA A 116 -5.17 -8.08 21.19
C ALA A 116 -6.69 -8.31 21.35
N SER A 117 -7.50 -7.25 21.28
CA SER A 117 -8.97 -7.34 21.38
C SER A 117 -9.62 -8.11 20.21
N LEU A 118 -8.93 -8.23 19.07
CA LEU A 118 -9.42 -8.95 17.88
C LEU A 118 -9.17 -10.47 17.96
N GLY A 119 -8.42 -10.94 18.96
CA GLY A 119 -8.18 -12.36 19.24
C GLY A 119 -6.74 -12.81 18.95
N GLN A 120 -6.37 -13.96 19.51
CA GLN A 120 -4.99 -14.52 19.49
C GLN A 120 -4.45 -14.81 18.08
N GLN A 121 -5.33 -14.99 17.10
CA GLN A 121 -4.98 -15.19 15.70
C GLN A 121 -4.48 -13.91 15.00
N CYS A 122 -4.69 -12.75 15.61
CA CYS A 122 -4.29 -11.46 15.09
C CYS A 122 -2.90 -11.07 15.62
N GLN A 123 -1.98 -10.75 14.72
CA GLN A 123 -0.60 -10.37 15.06
C GLN A 123 -0.36 -8.89 14.71
N SER A 124 0.21 -8.15 15.66
CA SER A 124 0.65 -6.77 15.46
C SER A 124 2.08 -6.74 14.93
N VAL A 125 2.34 -5.86 13.97
CA VAL A 125 3.67 -5.61 13.39
C VAL A 125 3.77 -4.13 13.07
N LEU A 126 4.88 -3.50 13.43
CA LEU A 126 5.19 -2.13 13.02
C LEU A 126 6.07 -2.16 11.76
N ILE A 127 5.64 -1.48 10.71
CA ILE A 127 6.44 -1.27 9.49
C ILE A 127 6.97 0.16 9.50
N LEU A 128 8.28 0.34 9.55
CA LEU A 128 8.93 1.64 9.39
C LEU A 128 9.08 1.93 7.89
N ALA A 129 8.43 3.00 7.42
CA ALA A 129 8.36 3.37 6.01
C ALA A 129 9.62 4.11 5.51
N ASP A 130 10.81 3.54 5.72
CA ASP A 130 12.11 4.13 5.36
C ASP A 130 12.27 4.43 3.87
N GLU A 131 11.70 3.58 3.02
CA GLU A 131 11.65 3.83 1.57
C GLU A 131 10.88 5.11 1.21
N HIS A 132 9.91 5.55 2.04
CA HIS A 132 9.23 6.83 1.80
C HIS A 132 10.20 8.01 1.99
N ALA A 133 11.14 7.92 2.93
CA ALA A 133 12.15 8.97 3.12
C ALA A 133 13.22 8.93 2.02
N ARG A 134 13.75 7.73 1.74
CA ARG A 134 14.80 7.51 0.71
C ARG A 134 14.36 7.91 -0.69
N HIS A 135 13.14 7.53 -1.09
CA HIS A 135 12.61 7.87 -2.41
C HIS A 135 12.54 9.38 -2.64
N ASN A 136 12.32 10.13 -1.57
CA ASN A 136 12.17 11.58 -1.57
C ASN A 136 13.48 12.34 -1.37
N GLY A 137 14.61 11.66 -1.24
CA GLY A 137 15.90 12.30 -1.00
C GLY A 137 15.97 13.00 0.35
N ILE A 138 15.25 12.50 1.36
CA ILE A 138 15.41 12.99 2.73
C ILE A 138 16.65 12.33 3.33
N ASP A 139 17.59 13.15 3.77
CA ASP A 139 18.87 12.69 4.31
C ASP A 139 18.66 11.72 5.48
N GLU A 140 19.43 10.63 5.46
CA GLU A 140 19.33 9.58 6.48
C GLU A 140 19.54 10.11 7.89
N ALA A 141 20.43 11.09 8.06
CA ALA A 141 20.67 11.78 9.32
C ALA A 141 19.42 12.47 9.90
N THR A 142 18.44 12.82 9.06
CA THR A 142 17.21 13.51 9.49
C THR A 142 16.19 12.56 10.10
N TRP A 143 16.02 11.35 9.55
CA TRP A 143 14.94 10.43 9.94
C TRP A 143 15.41 9.15 10.65
N ARG A 144 16.66 8.73 10.46
CA ARG A 144 17.15 7.48 11.07
C ARG A 144 17.18 7.52 12.59
N PRO A 145 17.59 8.62 13.27
CA PRO A 145 17.50 8.71 14.73
C PRO A 145 16.06 8.57 15.24
N TYR A 146 15.08 9.13 14.51
CA TYR A 146 13.67 8.96 14.86
C TYR A 146 13.25 7.49 14.78
N TYR A 147 13.63 6.77 13.72
CA TYR A 147 13.32 5.35 13.59
C TYR A 147 14.02 4.46 14.60
N ALA A 148 15.22 4.81 15.04
CA ALA A 148 15.86 4.14 16.17
C ALA A 148 15.00 4.27 17.45
N ALA A 149 14.54 5.48 17.77
CA ALA A 149 13.67 5.72 18.93
C ALA A 149 12.31 5.01 18.80
N VAL A 150 11.71 4.97 17.60
CA VAL A 150 10.49 4.20 17.32
C VAL A 150 10.71 2.71 17.55
N ALA A 151 11.79 2.15 17.00
CA ALA A 151 12.09 0.73 17.10
C ALA A 151 12.37 0.29 18.55
N GLU A 152 13.13 1.09 19.30
CA GLU A 152 13.40 0.86 20.72
C GLU A 152 12.11 0.86 21.54
N HIS A 153 11.23 1.85 21.32
CA HIS A 153 9.96 1.90 22.02
C HIS A 153 9.03 0.75 21.64
N ALA A 154 8.95 0.40 20.36
CA ALA A 154 8.17 -0.75 19.90
C ALA A 154 8.68 -2.06 20.52
N ALA A 155 10.00 -2.26 20.59
CA ALA A 155 10.60 -3.41 21.26
C ALA A 155 10.24 -3.46 22.76
N SER A 156 10.23 -2.31 23.44
CA SER A 156 9.80 -2.22 24.86
C SER A 156 8.33 -2.63 25.09
N LEU A 157 7.51 -2.60 24.04
CA LEU A 157 6.11 -3.03 24.06
C LEU A 157 5.92 -4.46 23.51
N GLY A 158 7.01 -5.17 23.17
CA GLY A 158 6.96 -6.50 22.56
C GLY A 158 6.46 -6.49 21.11
N LEU A 159 6.44 -5.34 20.44
CA LEU A 159 5.96 -5.19 19.07
C LEU A 159 7.08 -5.53 18.08
N GLN A 160 6.81 -6.44 17.15
CA GLN A 160 7.74 -6.76 16.06
C GLN A 160 7.89 -5.56 15.13
N VAL A 161 9.13 -5.19 14.80
CA VAL A 161 9.45 -4.09 13.87
C VAL A 161 10.05 -4.65 12.58
N ARG A 162 9.64 -4.10 11.43
CA ARG A 162 10.22 -4.37 10.11
C ARG A 162 10.43 -3.07 9.34
N TYR A 163 11.48 -2.99 8.54
CA TYR A 163 11.66 -1.90 7.60
C TYR A 163 10.93 -2.20 6.28
N LEU A 164 10.37 -1.17 5.66
CA LEU A 164 9.72 -1.30 4.36
C LEU A 164 10.72 -1.72 3.28
N SER A 165 11.96 -1.26 3.37
CA SER A 165 13.05 -1.68 2.49
C SER A 165 13.32 -3.19 2.54
N ASP A 166 13.31 -3.80 3.73
CA ASP A 166 13.45 -5.26 3.87
C ASP A 166 12.27 -6.01 3.25
N ILE A 167 11.05 -5.48 3.41
CA ILE A 167 9.85 -6.02 2.78
C ILE A 167 9.98 -5.94 1.26
N PHE A 168 10.36 -4.78 0.70
CA PHE A 168 10.57 -4.61 -0.73
C PHE A 168 11.61 -5.59 -1.27
N LYS A 169 12.75 -5.72 -0.58
CA LYS A 169 13.80 -6.69 -0.93
C LYS A 169 13.26 -8.12 -0.95
N SER A 170 12.51 -8.54 0.08
CA SER A 170 11.92 -9.88 0.16
C SER A 170 10.89 -10.16 -0.93
N LEU A 171 10.23 -9.13 -1.43
CA LEU A 171 9.20 -9.23 -2.48
C LEU A 171 9.75 -8.98 -3.89
N GLY A 172 11.06 -8.74 -4.05
CA GLY A 172 11.66 -8.37 -5.32
C GLY A 172 11.13 -7.05 -5.89
N ILE A 173 10.66 -6.14 -5.03
CA ILE A 173 10.17 -4.81 -5.42
C ILE A 173 11.38 -3.89 -5.51
N CYS A 174 11.62 -3.31 -6.70
CA CYS A 174 12.69 -2.36 -6.93
C CYS A 174 12.14 -0.95 -7.18
N ARG A 175 12.96 0.06 -6.90
CA ARG A 175 12.62 1.48 -7.08
C ARG A 175 12.22 1.82 -8.50
N ALA A 176 12.99 1.37 -9.50
CA ALA A 176 12.69 1.61 -10.92
C ALA A 176 11.30 1.08 -11.32
N GLY A 177 10.91 -0.09 -10.79
CA GLY A 177 9.58 -0.67 -11.04
C GLY A 177 8.44 0.14 -10.40
N LEU A 178 8.66 0.69 -9.20
CA LEU A 178 7.70 1.59 -8.54
C LEU A 178 7.56 2.92 -9.28
N GLU A 179 8.67 3.50 -9.74
CA GLU A 179 8.67 4.74 -10.51
C GLU A 179 7.91 4.59 -11.83
N GLU A 180 8.17 3.52 -12.58
CA GLU A 180 7.49 3.24 -13.84
C GLU A 180 5.99 2.96 -13.64
N ALA A 181 5.62 2.14 -12.65
CA ALA A 181 4.22 1.90 -12.32
C ALA A 181 3.51 3.21 -11.92
N GLY A 182 4.15 4.03 -11.08
CA GLY A 182 3.61 5.32 -10.64
C GLY A 182 3.44 6.30 -11.81
N ARG A 183 4.37 6.30 -12.75
CA ARG A 183 4.29 7.08 -13.99
C ARG A 183 3.09 6.65 -14.84
N LEU A 184 2.94 5.35 -15.09
CA LEU A 184 1.84 4.79 -15.89
C LEU A 184 0.44 5.03 -15.28
N LEU A 185 0.34 5.08 -13.95
CA LEU A 185 -0.92 5.36 -13.24
C LEU A 185 -1.40 6.81 -13.42
N VAL A 186 -0.48 7.74 -13.71
CA VAL A 186 -0.74 9.19 -13.75
C VAL A 186 -0.71 9.74 -15.19
N GLU A 187 0.17 9.24 -16.04
CA GLU A 187 0.35 9.75 -17.40
C GLU A 187 -0.69 9.14 -18.36
N ARG A 188 -1.42 10.01 -19.08
CA ARG A 188 -2.26 9.56 -20.19
C ARG A 188 -1.33 9.15 -21.34
N PRO A 189 -1.44 7.93 -21.89
CA PRO A 189 -0.73 7.59 -23.12
C PRO A 189 -1.14 8.57 -24.21
N ARG A 190 -0.14 9.14 -24.91
CA ARG A 190 -0.39 9.85 -26.16
C ARG A 190 -0.80 8.80 -27.20
N GLY A 191 -1.98 8.94 -27.79
CA GLY A 191 -2.36 8.20 -29.00
C GLY A 191 -3.11 6.88 -28.82
N GLU A 192 -2.89 6.10 -27.76
CA GLU A 192 -3.57 4.80 -27.60
C GLU A 192 -4.28 4.66 -26.25
N LYS A 193 -5.61 4.48 -26.29
CA LYS A 193 -6.35 3.96 -25.14
C LYS A 193 -5.89 2.52 -24.91
N ARG A 194 -4.95 2.30 -23.99
CA ARG A 194 -4.78 0.97 -23.40
C ARG A 194 -6.02 0.65 -22.56
N GLU A 195 -6.93 -0.14 -23.12
CA GLU A 195 -8.01 -0.76 -22.36
C GLU A 195 -7.41 -1.62 -21.23
N GLY A 196 -7.99 -1.53 -20.03
CA GLY A 196 -7.55 -2.31 -18.87
C GLY A 196 -6.43 -1.71 -18.01
N ALA A 197 -5.84 -0.56 -18.37
CA ALA A 197 -4.89 0.10 -17.49
C ALA A 197 -5.61 0.70 -16.26
N ILE A 198 -5.31 0.20 -15.06
CA ILE A 198 -5.74 0.83 -13.80
C ILE A 198 -5.20 2.26 -13.81
N ARG A 199 -6.06 3.25 -13.62
CA ARG A 199 -5.69 4.67 -13.60
C ARG A 199 -6.22 5.32 -12.34
N LEU A 200 -5.48 6.29 -11.85
CA LEU A 200 -6.00 7.14 -10.78
C LEU A 200 -7.12 8.02 -11.31
N THR A 201 -8.19 8.12 -10.54
CA THR A 201 -9.22 9.13 -10.73
C THR A 201 -8.65 10.53 -10.47
N GLY A 202 -9.30 11.57 -11.01
CA GLY A 202 -8.87 12.96 -10.78
C GLY A 202 -8.87 13.34 -9.29
N GLY A 203 -9.76 12.75 -8.49
CA GLY A 203 -9.81 12.94 -7.04
C GLY A 203 -8.63 12.32 -6.31
N GLU A 204 -8.29 11.06 -6.63
CA GLU A 204 -7.13 10.36 -6.05
C GLU A 204 -5.83 11.11 -6.35
N TRP A 205 -5.65 11.56 -7.60
CA TRP A 205 -4.48 12.32 -8.00
C TRP A 205 -4.38 13.68 -7.27
N SER A 206 -5.49 14.40 -7.13
CA SER A 206 -5.50 15.68 -6.42
C SER A 206 -5.13 15.54 -4.95
N GLN A 207 -5.54 14.44 -4.31
CA GLN A 207 -5.19 14.19 -2.93
C GLN A 207 -3.73 13.72 -2.78
N LEU A 208 -3.20 12.95 -3.74
CA LEU A 208 -1.79 12.59 -3.80
C LEU A 208 -0.89 13.82 -3.91
N LYS A 209 -1.29 14.80 -4.73
CA LYS A 209 -0.62 16.10 -4.78
C LYS A 209 -0.63 16.78 -3.41
N ARG A 210 -1.78 16.85 -2.73
CA ARG A 210 -1.84 17.43 -1.37
C ARG A 210 -0.87 16.75 -0.40
N HIS A 211 -0.74 15.43 -0.42
CA HIS A 211 0.24 14.74 0.42
C HIS A 211 1.69 15.13 0.08
N ALA A 212 2.00 15.31 -1.21
CA ALA A 212 3.29 15.81 -1.65
C ALA A 212 3.55 17.26 -1.23
N GLU A 213 2.53 18.12 -1.30
CA GLU A 213 2.60 19.51 -0.81
C GLU A 213 2.92 19.57 0.69
N HIS A 214 2.27 18.71 1.47
CA HIS A 214 2.49 18.57 2.91
C HIS A 214 3.92 18.11 3.22
N LEU A 215 4.44 17.14 2.47
CA LEU A 215 5.84 16.71 2.59
C LEU A 215 6.81 17.87 2.35
N CYS A 216 6.60 18.67 1.30
CA CYS A 216 7.47 19.81 0.98
C CYS A 216 7.46 20.86 2.10
N LYS A 217 6.29 21.15 2.67
CA LYS A 217 6.16 22.11 3.79
C LYS A 217 6.87 21.63 5.05
N ARG A 218 6.94 20.32 5.26
CA ARG A 218 7.57 19.70 6.43
C ARG A 218 9.10 19.66 6.33
N PHE A 219 9.64 19.57 5.13
CA PHE A 219 11.08 19.48 4.85
C PHE A 219 11.52 20.60 3.88
N PRO A 220 11.34 21.89 4.25
CA PRO A 220 11.55 23.00 3.33
C PRO A 220 13.03 23.17 2.89
N GLU A 221 13.97 22.67 3.68
CA GLU A 221 15.41 22.68 3.34
C GLU A 221 15.72 21.71 2.18
N GLN A 222 15.00 20.59 2.11
CA GLN A 222 15.17 19.54 1.10
C GLN A 222 14.29 19.79 -0.15
N PHE A 223 13.23 20.60 0.01
CA PHE A 223 12.33 21.07 -1.05
C PHE A 223 12.24 22.60 -1.05
N PRO A 224 13.33 23.32 -1.35
CA PRO A 224 13.31 24.78 -1.35
C PRO A 224 12.28 25.27 -2.37
N PRO A 225 11.43 26.26 -2.04
CA PRO A 225 10.50 26.81 -3.00
C PRO A 225 11.27 27.41 -4.19
N PRO A 226 10.86 27.17 -5.44
CA PRO A 226 11.49 27.78 -6.61
C PRO A 226 11.45 29.30 -6.47
N ARG A 227 12.60 29.94 -6.70
CA ARG A 227 12.75 31.40 -6.60
C ARG A 227 11.86 32.09 -7.62
N GLY A 228 11.08 33.08 -7.18
CA GLY A 228 10.36 34.00 -8.06
C GLY A 228 9.06 33.49 -8.69
N GLU A 229 8.65 32.24 -8.44
CA GLU A 229 7.36 31.73 -8.92
C GLU A 229 6.26 31.81 -7.85
N SER A 230 5.00 31.99 -8.29
CA SER A 230 3.85 31.96 -7.38
C SER A 230 3.83 30.65 -6.56
N LYS A 231 3.42 30.71 -5.28
CA LYS A 231 3.30 29.55 -4.37
C LYS A 231 2.56 28.34 -4.98
N LYS A 232 1.75 28.53 -6.04
CA LYS A 232 1.05 27.45 -6.77
C LYS A 232 1.96 26.59 -7.66
N ARG A 233 3.07 27.12 -8.21
CA ARG A 233 4.00 26.33 -9.04
C ARG A 233 5.10 25.61 -8.23
N ALA A 234 5.50 26.21 -7.12
CA ALA A 234 6.39 25.60 -6.12
C ALA A 234 5.97 24.21 -5.65
N LEU A 235 4.66 23.93 -5.68
CA LEU A 235 4.04 22.68 -5.24
C LEU A 235 4.22 21.53 -6.26
N TYR A 236 4.84 21.80 -7.41
CA TYR A 236 5.13 20.83 -8.47
C TYR A 236 6.62 20.56 -8.62
N ASP A 237 7.40 20.66 -7.53
CA ASP A 237 8.76 20.12 -7.52
C ASP A 237 8.74 18.68 -8.10
N PRO A 238 9.57 18.36 -9.11
CA PRO A 238 9.62 17.04 -9.69
C PRO A 238 9.79 15.91 -8.65
N ARG A 239 10.45 16.18 -7.53
CA ARG A 239 10.60 15.26 -6.39
C ARG A 239 9.29 15.08 -5.62
N ALA A 240 8.52 16.14 -5.39
CA ALA A 240 7.19 16.06 -4.77
C ALA A 240 6.22 15.24 -5.64
N LEU A 241 6.26 15.44 -6.96
CA LEU A 241 5.50 14.61 -7.91
C LEU A 241 6.01 13.17 -7.94
N ALA A 242 7.31 12.93 -7.75
CA ALA A 242 7.87 11.59 -7.61
C ALA A 242 7.32 10.88 -6.36
N TYR A 243 7.12 11.59 -5.24
CA TYR A 243 6.45 11.03 -4.06
C TYR A 243 5.03 10.56 -4.36
N ALA A 244 4.27 11.42 -5.04
CA ALA A 244 2.88 11.13 -5.37
C ALA A 244 2.77 9.89 -6.28
N ARG A 245 3.67 9.77 -7.26
CA ARG A 245 3.78 8.58 -8.13
C ARG A 245 4.19 7.34 -7.35
N PHE A 246 5.17 7.45 -6.47
CA PHE A 246 5.61 6.35 -5.60
C PHE A 246 4.47 5.81 -4.73
N ARG A 247 3.72 6.69 -4.06
CA ARG A 247 2.59 6.30 -3.21
C ARG A 247 1.47 5.64 -4.01
N ALA A 248 1.22 6.09 -5.24
CA ALA A 248 0.26 5.45 -6.14
C ALA A 248 0.70 4.03 -6.51
N ALA A 249 1.98 3.87 -6.88
CA ALA A 249 2.56 2.58 -7.27
C ALA A 249 2.62 1.59 -6.12
N GLU A 250 2.97 2.06 -4.92
CA GLU A 250 3.06 1.26 -3.71
C GLU A 250 1.75 0.51 -3.45
N GLY A 251 0.61 1.19 -3.51
CA GLY A 251 -0.70 0.55 -3.30
C GLY A 251 -0.99 -0.59 -4.29
N GLN A 252 -0.55 -0.45 -5.55
CA GLN A 252 -0.79 -1.45 -6.60
C GLN A 252 0.20 -2.62 -6.57
N ILE A 253 1.45 -2.37 -6.17
CA ILE A 253 2.51 -3.38 -6.20
C ILE A 253 2.63 -4.10 -4.86
N LEU A 254 2.58 -3.35 -3.76
CA LEU A 254 2.82 -3.88 -2.41
C LEU A 254 1.62 -4.67 -1.91
N LEU A 255 0.42 -4.08 -1.92
CA LEU A 255 -0.77 -4.65 -1.26
C LEU A 255 -1.09 -6.10 -1.69
N PRO A 256 -1.10 -6.46 -2.99
CA PRO A 256 -1.39 -7.83 -3.42
C PRO A 256 -0.30 -8.84 -3.03
N ARG A 257 0.90 -8.37 -2.69
CA ARG A 257 2.08 -9.18 -2.40
C ARG A 257 2.40 -9.26 -0.91
N LEU A 258 1.80 -8.42 -0.07
CA LEU A 258 2.08 -8.36 1.37
C LEU A 258 1.89 -9.71 2.06
N THR A 259 0.92 -10.54 1.63
CA THR A 259 0.73 -11.89 2.19
C THR A 259 1.99 -12.75 2.09
N ARG A 260 2.78 -12.61 1.02
CA ARG A 260 4.05 -13.33 0.84
C ARG A 260 5.13 -12.84 1.80
N ALA A 261 5.13 -11.55 2.15
CA ALA A 261 6.05 -11.01 3.14
C ALA A 261 5.76 -11.52 4.56
N PHE A 262 4.57 -12.10 4.80
CA PHE A 262 4.12 -12.59 6.10
C PHE A 262 3.73 -14.07 6.04
N ASP A 263 4.52 -14.88 5.35
CA ASP A 263 4.41 -16.35 5.32
C ASP A 263 3.01 -16.88 4.91
N GLY A 264 2.36 -16.17 3.99
CA GLY A 264 1.03 -16.53 3.48
C GLY A 264 -0.12 -16.14 4.41
N ALA A 265 0.15 -15.50 5.56
CA ALA A 265 -0.90 -14.96 6.42
C ALA A 265 -1.74 -13.93 5.66
N ALA A 266 -3.02 -13.85 6.00
CA ALA A 266 -3.84 -12.75 5.53
C ALA A 266 -3.35 -11.44 6.15
N VAL A 267 -3.34 -10.36 5.38
CA VAL A 267 -2.78 -9.08 5.82
C VAL A 267 -3.86 -8.01 5.76
N LEU A 268 -4.07 -7.30 6.87
CA LEU A 268 -4.91 -6.11 6.95
C LEU A 268 -4.03 -4.91 7.34
N PRO A 269 -3.48 -4.17 6.37
CA PRO A 269 -2.65 -3.00 6.64
C PRO A 269 -3.35 -1.98 7.53
N VAL A 270 -2.62 -1.37 8.46
CA VAL A 270 -3.15 -0.37 9.40
C VAL A 270 -2.42 0.95 9.18
N HIS A 271 -3.16 2.05 9.24
CA HIS A 271 -2.63 3.40 9.16
C HIS A 271 -3.19 4.26 10.30
N VAL A 272 -2.36 5.12 10.89
CA VAL A 272 -2.83 6.10 11.87
C VAL A 272 -3.15 7.43 11.18
N THR A 273 -4.43 7.64 10.86
CA THR A 273 -4.93 8.76 10.05
C THR A 273 -6.46 8.65 9.91
N GLY A 274 -7.10 9.65 9.32
CA GLY A 274 -8.50 9.57 8.90
C GLY A 274 -8.75 8.79 7.61
N PRO A 275 -10.01 8.44 7.32
CA PRO A 275 -10.43 7.61 6.19
C PRO A 275 -10.09 8.24 4.83
N GLU A 276 -9.79 9.54 4.79
CA GLU A 276 -9.22 10.19 3.61
C GLU A 276 -7.97 9.46 3.08
N SER A 277 -7.11 8.90 3.94
CA SER A 277 -5.92 8.16 3.50
C SER A 277 -6.21 6.87 2.75
N GLU A 278 -7.42 6.30 2.86
CA GLU A 278 -7.83 5.06 2.18
C GLU A 278 -7.82 5.20 0.65
N ARG A 279 -8.02 6.43 0.15
CA ARG A 279 -8.06 6.70 -1.30
C ARG A 279 -6.68 6.57 -1.95
N ILE A 280 -5.59 6.52 -1.18
CA ILE A 280 -4.22 6.63 -1.69
C ILE A 280 -3.26 5.66 -0.99
N GLY A 281 -2.62 4.80 -1.78
CA GLY A 281 -1.57 3.89 -1.31
C GLY A 281 -2.12 2.55 -0.83
N VAL A 282 -1.51 1.98 0.20
CA VAL A 282 -1.92 0.70 0.80
C VAL A 282 -3.27 0.89 1.50
N ARG A 283 -4.26 0.07 1.14
CA ARG A 283 -5.63 0.14 1.67
C ARG A 283 -5.81 -0.89 2.79
N GLY A 284 -6.57 -0.54 3.82
CA GLY A 284 -6.81 -1.43 4.97
C GLY A 284 -7.61 -0.76 6.08
N LEU A 285 -7.12 -0.87 7.31
CA LEU A 285 -7.71 -0.30 8.52
C LEU A 285 -7.15 1.10 8.80
N ALA A 286 -8.03 2.06 9.10
CA ALA A 286 -7.65 3.39 9.57
C ALA A 286 -7.97 3.51 11.06
N ILE A 287 -6.96 3.90 11.85
CA ILE A 287 -7.08 4.12 13.30
C ILE A 287 -6.75 5.57 13.67
N MET A 288 -7.27 6.03 14.80
CA MET A 288 -6.94 7.34 15.35
C MET A 288 -5.65 7.35 16.15
N ALA A 289 -5.06 8.54 16.27
CA ALA A 289 -3.99 8.77 17.23
C ALA A 289 -4.56 8.78 18.65
N LYS A 290 -3.71 8.56 19.64
CA LYS A 290 -4.03 8.76 21.06
C LYS A 290 -3.10 9.79 21.67
N ASP A 291 -3.61 10.65 22.54
CA ASP A 291 -2.77 11.52 23.39
C ASP A 291 -2.35 10.82 24.69
N GLU A 292 -1.65 11.57 25.56
CA GLU A 292 -1.22 11.11 26.89
C GLU A 292 -2.34 10.80 27.87
N HIS A 293 -3.57 11.24 27.60
CA HIS A 293 -4.75 10.91 28.39
C HIS A 293 -5.56 9.76 27.77
N GLY A 294 -5.09 9.18 26.66
CA GLY A 294 -5.79 8.12 25.94
C GLY A 294 -6.99 8.61 25.14
N ALA A 295 -7.17 9.93 24.98
CA ALA A 295 -8.21 10.49 24.13
C ALA A 295 -7.82 10.38 22.66
N ASN A 296 -8.85 10.22 21.81
CA ASN A 296 -8.65 10.15 20.37
C ASN A 296 -8.23 11.52 19.83
N THR A 297 -7.13 11.58 19.09
CA THR A 297 -6.66 12.80 18.44
C THR A 297 -6.43 12.62 16.95
N VAL A 298 -6.33 13.75 16.24
CA VAL A 298 -6.11 13.81 14.78
C VAL A 298 -4.62 14.01 14.45
N HIS A 299 -3.74 14.04 15.46
CA HIS A 299 -2.36 14.51 15.35
C HIS A 299 -1.34 13.39 15.10
N ILE A 300 -1.57 12.53 14.10
CA ILE A 300 -0.44 11.76 13.55
C ILE A 300 0.08 12.55 12.34
N PRO A 301 1.39 12.80 12.27
CA PRO A 301 1.97 13.66 11.26
C PRO A 301 2.03 12.95 9.90
N TRP A 302 0.87 12.84 9.26
CA TRP A 302 0.72 12.64 7.82
C TRP A 302 0.14 13.88 7.12
N LYS A 303 -0.09 14.96 7.88
CA LYS A 303 -0.25 16.33 7.35
C LYS A 303 1.11 16.99 7.12
#